data_AF-A0A966IQ00-F1
#
_entry.id   AF-A0A966IQ00-F1
#
_cell.length_a   1.000
_cell.length_b   1.000
_cell.length_c   1.000
_cell.angle_alpha   90.00
_cell.angle_beta   90.00
_cell.angle_gamma   90.00
#
_symmetry.space_group_name_H-M   'P 1'
#
loop_
_entity.id
_entity.type
_entity.pdbx_description
1 polymer ?
#
loop_
_entity_poly.entity_id
_entity_poly.type
_entity_poly.pdbx_seq_one_letter_code
_entity_poly.pdbx_strand_id
1 'polypeptide(L)'
;RVAGIVFMEAIVRPVTWEEWPNLARPIFQAFRSEAGEEMIIQRNLFVEAVLPGSIIRNLAQPEIDEYRKPFVEPQHRRPTLTWPRQIPIDGEPADVVEIVQSYADWLSASPMPKLFVNAEPGAILTGPQREFARSWPNLTEVTVKGSHFIQEDSPHEIGEAITNWMGTFS
;
A
#
# COMPACT_ATOMS: atom_id res chain seq x y z
N ARG A 1 -1.57 -18.55 -14.16
CA ARG A 1 -0.61 -17.80 -15.02
C ARG A 1 -1.02 -16.34 -15.01
N VAL A 2 -0.07 -15.41 -15.10
CA VAL A 2 -0.30 -13.95 -15.02
C VAL A 2 0.09 -13.32 -16.37
N ALA A 3 -0.78 -12.49 -16.94
CA ALA A 3 -0.53 -11.80 -18.22
C ALA A 3 0.21 -10.47 -18.03
N GLY A 4 -0.02 -9.78 -16.91
CA GLY A 4 0.63 -8.53 -16.53
C GLY A 4 0.21 -8.13 -15.11
N ILE A 5 0.90 -7.15 -14.53
CA ILE A 5 0.57 -6.62 -13.19
C ILE A 5 0.42 -5.09 -13.25
N VAL A 6 -0.69 -4.59 -12.70
CA VAL A 6 -0.83 -3.18 -12.32
C VAL A 6 -0.60 -3.08 -10.82
N PHE A 7 0.20 -2.12 -10.37
CA PHE A 7 0.43 -1.89 -8.96
C PHE A 7 0.56 -0.39 -8.65
N MET A 8 0.22 -0.04 -7.42
CA MET A 8 0.25 1.32 -6.86
C MET A 8 0.42 1.23 -5.36
N GLU A 9 1.19 2.13 -4.75
CA GLU A 9 1.38 2.19 -3.29
C GLU A 9 1.64 0.80 -2.66
N ALA A 10 2.50 0.02 -3.33
CA ALA A 10 2.73 -1.40 -3.03
C ALA A 10 3.99 -1.61 -2.18
N ILE A 11 4.01 -2.71 -1.42
CA ILE A 11 5.24 -3.28 -0.86
C ILE A 11 5.92 -4.04 -1.99
N VAL A 12 7.05 -3.51 -2.48
CA VAL A 12 7.76 -4.07 -3.65
C VAL A 12 9.04 -4.82 -3.28
N ARG A 13 9.53 -4.60 -2.06
CA ARG A 13 10.67 -5.28 -1.43
C ARG A 13 10.60 -5.08 0.09
N PRO A 14 11.40 -5.80 0.90
CA PRO A 14 11.55 -5.47 2.31
C PRO A 14 12.15 -4.08 2.48
N VAL A 15 11.83 -3.41 3.58
CA VAL A 15 12.21 -2.02 3.84
C VAL A 15 12.82 -1.87 5.22
N THR A 16 13.45 -0.73 5.47
CA THR A 16 13.87 -0.33 6.82
C THR A 16 12.92 0.69 7.43
N TRP A 17 13.00 0.90 8.74
CA TRP A 17 12.26 2.02 9.36
C TRP A 17 12.68 3.36 8.76
N GLU A 18 13.95 3.55 8.41
CA GLU A 18 14.47 4.78 7.78
C GLU A 18 13.79 5.09 6.44
N GLU A 19 13.46 4.05 5.67
CA GLU A 19 12.75 4.16 4.39
C GLU A 19 11.23 4.32 4.56
N TRP A 20 10.68 4.01 5.73
CA TRP A 20 9.25 4.17 6.02
C TRP A 20 8.86 5.65 6.22
N PRO A 21 7.65 6.09 5.80
CA PRO A 21 7.25 7.49 5.90
C PRO A 21 7.38 8.05 7.32
N ASN A 22 8.16 9.13 7.47
CA ASN A 22 8.48 9.72 8.78
C ASN A 22 7.24 10.07 9.62
N LEU A 23 6.18 10.58 8.97
CA LEU A 23 4.92 10.91 9.65
C LEU A 23 4.14 9.68 10.11
N ALA A 24 4.27 8.54 9.42
CA ALA A 24 3.57 7.31 9.75
C ALA A 24 4.39 6.37 10.65
N ARG A 25 5.72 6.52 10.69
CA ARG A 25 6.61 5.62 11.46
C ARG A 25 6.18 5.44 12.93
N PRO A 26 5.90 6.49 13.72
CA PRO A 26 5.56 6.30 15.14
C PRO A 26 4.27 5.50 15.36
N ILE A 27 3.24 5.76 14.54
CA ILE A 27 1.95 5.06 14.68
C ILE A 27 2.06 3.58 14.25
N PHE A 28 2.83 3.28 13.21
CA PHE A 28 3.06 1.89 12.79
C PHE A 28 3.95 1.11 13.79
N GLN A 29 4.93 1.76 14.43
CA GLN A 29 5.66 1.16 15.54
C GLN A 29 4.73 0.84 16.72
N ALA A 30 3.80 1.75 17.04
CA ALA A 30 2.81 1.54 18.10
C ALA A 30 1.86 0.37 17.77
N PHE A 31 1.35 0.27 16.52
CA PHE A 31 0.53 -0.87 16.09
C PHE A 31 1.25 -2.22 16.21
N ARG A 32 2.57 -2.23 16.00
CA ARG A 32 3.40 -3.44 16.14
C ARG A 32 3.69 -3.83 17.59
N SER A 33 3.42 -2.95 18.55
CA SER A 33 3.55 -3.22 19.99
C SER A 33 2.27 -3.80 20.60
N GLU A 34 2.29 -4.06 21.91
CA GLU A 34 1.11 -4.44 22.69
C GLU A 34 0.01 -3.36 22.64
N ALA A 35 0.38 -2.08 22.54
CA ALA A 35 -0.57 -0.96 22.45
C ALA A 35 -1.47 -1.05 21.21
N GLY A 36 -1.04 -1.77 20.16
CA GLY A 36 -1.82 -2.01 18.96
C GLY A 36 -3.19 -2.65 19.23
N GLU A 37 -3.31 -3.49 20.28
CA GLU A 37 -4.60 -4.10 20.66
C GLU A 37 -5.61 -3.02 21.07
N GLU A 38 -5.24 -2.09 21.94
CA GLU A 38 -6.12 -0.99 22.33
C GLU A 38 -6.40 -0.06 21.13
N MET A 39 -5.35 0.33 20.42
CA MET A 39 -5.45 1.29 19.32
C MET A 39 -6.35 0.81 18.17
N ILE A 40 -6.25 -0.47 17.80
CA ILE A 40 -7.00 -0.99 16.65
C ILE A 40 -8.25 -1.75 17.08
N ILE A 41 -8.15 -2.68 18.04
CA ILE A 41 -9.31 -3.51 18.42
C ILE A 41 -10.34 -2.67 19.17
N GLN A 42 -9.93 -1.80 20.10
CA GLN A 42 -10.89 -1.02 20.88
C GLN A 42 -11.25 0.30 20.19
N ARG A 43 -10.26 1.00 19.64
CA ARG A 43 -10.43 2.37 19.11
C ARG A 43 -10.55 2.47 17.58
N ASN A 44 -10.39 1.38 16.84
CA ASN A 44 -10.54 1.32 15.38
C ASN A 44 -9.66 2.33 14.61
N LEU A 45 -8.50 2.73 15.16
CA LEU A 45 -7.72 3.85 14.62
C LEU A 45 -7.21 3.65 13.19
N PHE A 46 -7.09 2.40 12.72
CA PHE A 46 -6.73 2.15 11.33
C PHE A 46 -7.79 2.72 10.37
N VAL A 47 -9.07 2.45 10.64
CA VAL A 47 -10.18 2.93 9.79
C VAL A 47 -10.53 4.39 10.11
N GLU A 48 -10.56 4.76 11.38
CA GLU A 48 -11.03 6.10 11.78
C GLU A 48 -9.98 7.20 11.61
N ALA A 49 -8.69 6.87 11.52
CA ALA A 49 -7.61 7.87 11.45
C ALA A 49 -6.62 7.61 10.31
N VAL A 50 -6.08 6.39 10.17
CA VAL A 50 -5.05 6.12 9.15
C VAL A 50 -5.62 6.21 7.73
N LEU A 51 -6.78 5.59 7.50
CA LEU A 51 -7.48 5.65 6.22
C LEU A 51 -7.76 7.09 5.75
N PRO A 52 -8.57 7.90 6.47
CA PRO A 52 -8.86 9.27 6.04
C PRO A 52 -7.63 10.18 6.06
N GLY A 53 -6.68 9.95 6.98
CA GLY A 53 -5.43 10.72 7.03
C GLY A 53 -4.47 10.45 5.88
N SER A 54 -4.72 9.40 5.09
CA SER A 54 -3.88 9.02 3.94
C SER A 54 -4.61 9.16 2.59
N ILE A 55 -5.64 10.03 2.57
CA ILE A 55 -6.39 10.49 1.39
C ILE A 55 -6.29 12.02 1.36
N ILE A 56 -6.10 12.62 0.18
CA ILE A 56 -5.98 14.09 0.07
C ILE A 56 -7.34 14.76 0.18
N ARG A 57 -8.36 14.23 -0.50
CA ARG A 57 -9.73 14.74 -0.36
C ARG A 57 -10.35 14.31 0.97
N ASN A 58 -11.37 15.05 1.40
CA ASN A 58 -12.22 14.59 2.49
C ASN A 58 -13.21 13.53 1.97
N LEU A 59 -13.29 12.39 2.66
CA LEU A 59 -14.37 11.43 2.46
C LEU A 59 -15.68 11.99 3.01
N ALA A 60 -16.76 11.85 2.26
CA ALA A 60 -18.12 12.11 2.73
C ALA A 60 -18.54 11.04 3.75
N GLN A 61 -19.51 11.38 4.60
CA GLN A 61 -20.01 10.47 5.63
C GLN A 61 -20.41 9.08 5.08
N PRO A 62 -21.17 8.98 3.97
CA PRO A 62 -21.53 7.66 3.43
C PRO A 62 -20.33 6.83 2.96
N GLU A 63 -19.23 7.47 2.55
CA GLU A 63 -18.03 6.78 2.07
C GLU A 63 -17.25 6.17 3.24
N ILE A 64 -17.01 6.95 4.31
CA ILE A 64 -16.34 6.43 5.51
C ILE A 64 -17.20 5.40 6.24
N ASP A 65 -18.54 5.52 6.19
CA ASP A 65 -19.44 4.52 6.77
C ASP A 65 -19.32 3.17 6.07
N GLU A 66 -19.11 3.13 4.74
CA GLU A 66 -18.91 1.88 4.02
C GLU A 66 -17.56 1.22 4.39
N TYR A 67 -16.49 2.01 4.58
CA TYR A 67 -15.23 1.48 5.11
C TYR A 67 -15.34 0.97 6.55
N ARG A 68 -16.18 1.62 7.38
CA ARG A 68 -16.39 1.22 8.78
C ARG A 68 -17.22 -0.05 8.92
N LYS A 69 -18.14 -0.30 7.99
CA LYS A 69 -19.14 -1.37 8.03
C LYS A 69 -18.61 -2.77 8.39
N PRO A 70 -17.45 -3.25 7.89
CA PRO A 70 -16.92 -4.56 8.29
C PRO A 70 -16.35 -4.58 9.72
N PHE A 71 -16.04 -3.42 10.29
CA PHE A 71 -15.23 -3.23 11.49
C PHE A 71 -16.00 -2.58 12.65
N VAL A 72 -17.34 -2.58 12.58
CA VAL A 72 -18.20 -2.08 13.66
C VAL A 72 -17.89 -2.80 14.96
N GLU A 73 -17.83 -4.13 14.92
CA GLU A 73 -17.56 -4.96 16.08
C GLU A 73 -16.04 -5.13 16.33
N PRO A 74 -15.55 -4.96 17.58
CA PRO A 74 -14.13 -5.10 17.92
C PRO A 74 -13.48 -6.39 17.42
N GLN A 75 -14.16 -7.54 17.53
CA GLN A 75 -13.62 -8.83 17.10
C GLN A 75 -13.32 -8.89 15.59
N HIS A 76 -13.98 -8.06 14.77
CA HIS A 76 -13.73 -8.01 13.32
C HIS A 76 -12.53 -7.14 12.94
N ARG A 77 -11.95 -6.39 13.90
CA ARG A 77 -10.80 -5.50 13.67
C ARG A 77 -9.45 -6.22 13.76
N ARG A 78 -9.44 -7.52 14.08
CA ARG A 78 -8.20 -8.33 14.13
C ARG A 78 -7.38 -8.26 12.83
N PRO A 79 -7.97 -8.30 11.62
CA PRO A 79 -7.20 -8.18 10.38
C PRO A 79 -6.48 -6.83 10.26
N THR A 80 -7.14 -5.72 10.61
CA THR A 80 -6.53 -4.38 10.50
C THR A 80 -5.42 -4.15 11.51
N LEU A 81 -5.32 -4.95 12.58
CA LEU A 81 -4.16 -4.98 13.49
C LEU A 81 -3.07 -5.94 13.01
N THR A 82 -3.46 -7.08 12.43
CA THR A 82 -2.50 -8.09 11.98
C THR A 82 -1.69 -7.57 10.79
N TRP A 83 -2.34 -6.87 9.84
CA TRP A 83 -1.67 -6.30 8.66
C TRP A 83 -0.43 -5.44 8.96
N PRO A 84 -0.49 -4.38 9.79
CA PRO A 84 0.70 -3.57 10.10
C PRO A 84 1.80 -4.37 10.84
N ARG A 85 1.44 -5.46 11.52
CA ARG A 85 2.39 -6.41 12.16
C ARG A 85 3.08 -7.34 11.17
N GLN A 86 2.61 -7.42 9.92
CA GLN A 86 3.17 -8.28 8.88
C GLN A 86 4.02 -7.52 7.86
N ILE A 87 4.06 -6.19 7.91
CA ILE A 87 4.90 -5.41 6.99
C ILE A 87 6.38 -5.79 7.22
N PRO A 88 7.14 -6.15 6.17
CA PRO A 88 8.53 -6.60 6.27
C PRO A 88 9.48 -5.42 6.50
N ILE A 89 9.63 -5.01 7.76
CA ILE A 89 10.44 -3.86 8.17
C ILE A 89 11.60 -4.34 9.04
N ASP A 90 12.82 -3.91 8.73
CA ASP A 90 14.05 -4.26 9.47
C ASP A 90 14.24 -5.78 9.67
N GLY A 91 13.85 -6.57 8.66
CA GLY A 91 14.00 -8.02 8.69
C GLY A 91 12.90 -8.77 9.45
N GLU A 92 11.84 -8.11 9.92
CA GLU A 92 10.75 -8.75 10.66
C GLU A 92 9.34 -8.46 10.09
N PRO A 93 8.42 -9.44 10.06
CA PRO A 93 8.63 -10.84 10.45
C PRO A 93 9.39 -11.62 9.37
N ALA A 94 10.31 -12.50 9.78
CA ALA A 94 11.27 -13.13 8.87
C ALA A 94 10.65 -13.93 7.72
N ASP A 95 9.51 -14.58 7.97
CA ASP A 95 8.77 -15.34 6.95
C ASP A 95 8.18 -14.43 5.86
N VAL A 96 7.58 -13.30 6.25
CA VAL A 96 7.05 -12.32 5.28
C VAL A 96 8.18 -11.60 4.56
N VAL A 97 9.31 -11.35 5.23
CA VAL A 97 10.51 -10.78 4.61
C VAL A 97 11.04 -11.71 3.52
N GLU A 98 11.12 -13.01 3.77
CA GLU A 98 11.52 -14.01 2.78
C GLU A 98 10.55 -14.03 1.58
N ILE A 99 9.24 -14.04 1.83
CA ILE A 99 8.21 -14.00 0.78
C ILE A 99 8.36 -12.74 -0.08
N VAL A 100 8.52 -11.59 0.57
CA VAL A 100 8.61 -10.30 -0.10
C VAL A 100 9.90 -10.18 -0.90
N GLN A 101 11.02 -10.63 -0.35
CA GLN A 101 12.28 -10.67 -1.09
C GLN A 101 12.18 -11.61 -2.29
N SER A 102 11.55 -12.78 -2.13
CA SER A 102 11.40 -13.76 -3.21
C SER A 102 10.63 -13.19 -4.41
N TYR A 103 9.51 -12.50 -4.19
CA TYR A 103 8.80 -11.89 -5.32
C TYR A 103 9.51 -10.63 -5.84
N ALA A 104 10.25 -9.90 -5.01
CA ALA A 104 11.03 -8.74 -5.43
C ALA A 104 12.13 -9.14 -6.44
N ASP A 105 12.84 -10.23 -6.14
CA ASP A 105 13.86 -10.81 -7.02
C ASP A 105 13.24 -11.30 -8.34
N TRP A 106 12.10 -11.99 -8.25
CA TRP A 106 11.37 -12.46 -9.43
C TRP A 106 10.88 -11.31 -10.31
N LEU A 107 10.25 -10.28 -9.74
CA LEU A 107 9.74 -9.11 -10.47
C LEU A 107 10.87 -8.33 -11.17
N SER A 108 12.05 -8.27 -10.55
CA SER A 108 13.23 -7.60 -11.09
C SER A 108 13.81 -8.29 -12.32
N ALA A 109 13.56 -9.59 -12.51
CA ALA A 109 14.01 -10.36 -13.67
C ALA A 109 12.89 -10.70 -14.67
N SER A 110 11.62 -10.60 -14.26
CA SER A 110 10.49 -11.07 -15.04
C SER A 110 10.17 -10.14 -16.22
N PRO A 111 10.16 -10.62 -17.48
CA PRO A 111 9.82 -9.79 -18.64
C PRO A 111 8.32 -9.51 -18.76
N MET A 112 7.50 -10.02 -17.83
CA MET A 112 6.07 -9.79 -17.79
C MET A 112 5.76 -8.28 -17.77
N PRO A 113 4.79 -7.80 -18.57
CA PRO A 113 4.38 -6.41 -18.57
C PRO A 113 3.94 -5.93 -17.19
N LYS A 114 4.36 -4.72 -16.82
CA LYS A 114 3.99 -4.07 -15.56
C LYS A 114 3.53 -2.64 -15.82
N LEU A 115 2.45 -2.22 -15.17
CA LEU A 115 2.06 -0.82 -15.06
C LEU A 115 2.25 -0.37 -13.60
N PHE A 116 3.17 0.56 -13.41
CA PHE A 116 3.33 1.27 -12.16
C PHE A 116 2.52 2.56 -12.20
N VAL A 117 1.50 2.64 -11.33
CA VAL A 117 0.80 3.90 -11.07
C VAL A 117 1.47 4.55 -9.86
N ASN A 118 2.43 5.44 -10.15
CA ASN A 118 3.11 6.26 -9.16
C ASN A 118 2.17 7.36 -8.62
N ALA A 119 2.45 7.85 -7.43
CA ALA A 119 1.66 8.87 -6.76
C ALA A 119 2.50 10.06 -6.31
N GLU A 120 1.94 11.26 -6.37
CA GLU A 120 2.49 12.48 -5.78
C GLU A 120 1.49 13.14 -4.81
N PRO A 121 1.87 13.38 -3.53
CA PRO A 121 3.18 13.09 -2.93
C PRO A 121 3.48 11.59 -2.71
N GLY A 122 2.47 10.72 -2.79
CA GLY A 122 2.59 9.30 -2.43
C GLY A 122 2.75 9.08 -0.93
N ALA A 123 2.84 7.81 -0.51
CA ALA A 123 3.12 7.46 0.87
C ALA A 123 4.20 6.37 0.96
N ILE A 124 3.83 5.11 0.80
CA ILE A 124 4.71 3.97 1.08
C ILE A 124 5.53 3.54 -0.13
N LEU A 125 5.26 4.03 -1.35
CA LEU A 125 6.05 3.67 -2.53
C LEU A 125 6.81 4.90 -3.06
N THR A 126 7.66 5.46 -2.20
CA THR A 126 8.49 6.64 -2.45
C THR A 126 9.98 6.33 -2.18
N GLY A 127 10.90 7.21 -2.57
CA GLY A 127 12.32 7.02 -2.25
C GLY A 127 12.94 5.73 -2.84
N PRO A 128 13.85 5.05 -2.11
CA PRO A 128 14.60 3.90 -2.63
C PRO A 128 13.76 2.71 -3.13
N GLN A 129 12.61 2.47 -2.51
CA GLN A 129 11.66 1.43 -2.92
C GLN A 129 10.94 1.78 -4.24
N ARG A 130 10.67 3.07 -4.49
CA ARG A 130 10.17 3.53 -5.80
C ARG A 130 11.22 3.36 -6.88
N GLU A 131 12.47 3.74 -6.61
CA GLU A 131 13.56 3.56 -7.58
C GLU A 131 13.85 2.08 -7.84
N PHE A 132 13.69 1.22 -6.84
CA PHE A 132 13.72 -0.23 -7.02
C PHE A 132 12.63 -0.71 -7.99
N ALA A 133 11.38 -0.28 -7.80
CA ALA A 133 10.29 -0.63 -8.73
C ALA A 133 10.57 -0.12 -10.16
N ARG A 134 11.12 1.09 -10.31
CA ARG A 134 11.51 1.68 -11.61
C ARG A 134 12.61 0.91 -12.34
N SER A 135 13.41 0.14 -11.63
CA SER A 135 14.44 -0.70 -12.23
C SER A 135 13.89 -1.96 -12.91
N TRP A 136 12.62 -2.30 -12.68
CA TRP A 136 12.03 -3.52 -13.22
C TRP A 136 11.89 -3.46 -14.76
N PRO A 137 12.12 -4.59 -15.46
CA PRO A 137 11.98 -4.63 -16.91
C PRO A 137 10.51 -4.56 -17.33
N ASN A 138 10.26 -4.09 -18.56
CA ASN A 138 8.93 -3.99 -19.15
C ASN A 138 7.91 -3.25 -18.26
N LEU A 139 8.36 -2.12 -17.70
CA LEU A 139 7.59 -1.24 -16.84
C LEU A 139 7.09 -0.02 -17.63
N THR A 140 5.78 0.20 -17.63
CA THR A 140 5.18 1.48 -17.99
C THR A 140 4.84 2.22 -16.70
N GLU A 141 5.06 3.53 -16.66
CA GLU A 141 4.76 4.36 -15.48
C GLU A 141 3.81 5.50 -15.86
N VAL A 142 2.83 5.75 -14.99
CA VAL A 142 2.06 7.00 -14.95
C VAL A 142 2.13 7.57 -13.54
N THR A 143 1.97 8.88 -13.39
CA THR A 143 1.91 9.53 -12.07
C THR A 143 0.56 10.20 -11.88
N VAL A 144 -0.10 9.96 -10.76
CA VAL A 144 -1.36 10.58 -10.38
C VAL A 144 -1.22 11.33 -9.05
N LYS A 145 -2.18 12.21 -8.75
CA LYS A 145 -2.23 12.90 -7.46
C LYS A 145 -2.76 11.93 -6.38
N GLY A 146 -2.11 11.87 -5.23
CA GLY A 146 -2.60 11.05 -4.11
C GLY A 146 -1.58 10.83 -3.00
N SER A 147 -2.06 10.39 -1.84
CA SER A 147 -1.23 9.91 -0.73
C SER A 147 -1.10 8.38 -0.77
N HIS A 148 -1.76 7.62 0.12
CA HIS A 148 -1.70 6.15 0.12
C HIS A 148 -2.90 5.50 -0.59
N PHE A 149 -4.12 5.93 -0.28
CA PHE A 149 -5.35 5.41 -0.88
C PHE A 149 -5.71 6.20 -2.13
N ILE A 150 -4.80 6.18 -3.11
CA ILE A 150 -4.84 7.06 -4.30
C ILE A 150 -6.07 6.83 -5.19
N GLN A 151 -6.76 5.70 -5.01
CA GLN A 151 -8.02 5.38 -5.68
C GLN A 151 -9.12 6.37 -5.30
N GLU A 152 -9.04 6.97 -4.11
CA GLU A 152 -10.00 7.98 -3.66
C GLU A 152 -9.70 9.36 -4.24
N ASP A 153 -8.45 9.65 -4.60
CA ASP A 153 -8.03 10.97 -5.09
C ASP A 153 -8.04 11.07 -6.63
N SER A 154 -7.58 10.02 -7.33
CA SER A 154 -7.46 9.99 -8.80
C SER A 154 -8.07 8.73 -9.46
N PRO A 155 -9.32 8.32 -9.12
CA PRO A 155 -9.91 7.08 -9.63
C PRO A 155 -10.00 7.02 -11.17
N HIS A 156 -10.32 8.14 -11.82
CA HIS A 156 -10.50 8.20 -13.26
C HIS A 156 -9.17 8.10 -14.03
N GLU A 157 -8.14 8.82 -13.57
CA GLU A 157 -6.80 8.75 -14.17
C GLU A 157 -6.21 7.35 -14.06
N ILE A 158 -6.40 6.70 -12.89
CA ILE A 158 -6.00 5.31 -12.67
C ILE A 158 -6.73 4.38 -13.66
N GLY A 159 -8.06 4.50 -13.77
CA GLY A 159 -8.87 3.66 -14.66
C GLY A 159 -8.52 3.83 -16.14
N GLU A 160 -8.26 5.07 -16.57
CA GLU A 160 -7.82 5.37 -17.93
C GLU A 160 -6.44 4.78 -18.22
N ALA A 161 -5.47 4.94 -17.31
CA ALA A 161 -4.14 4.37 -17.46
C ALA A 161 -4.18 2.84 -17.59
N ILE A 162 -4.99 2.17 -16.77
CA ILE A 162 -5.17 0.71 -16.84
C ILE A 162 -5.79 0.31 -18.18
N THR A 163 -6.84 1.00 -18.62
CA THR A 163 -7.54 0.69 -19.89
C THR A 163 -6.61 0.86 -21.09
N ASN A 164 -5.88 1.97 -21.14
CA ASN A 164 -4.93 2.26 -22.20
C ASN A 164 -3.79 1.24 -22.23
N TRP A 165 -3.27 0.87 -21.06
CA TRP A 165 -2.21 -0.13 -20.95
C TRP A 165 -2.69 -1.53 -21.35
N MET A 166 -3.88 -1.96 -20.93
CA MET A 166 -4.46 -3.24 -21.38
C MET A 166 -4.67 -3.27 -22.90
N GLY A 167 -4.99 -2.14 -23.53
CA GLY A 167 -5.10 -2.03 -24.99
C GLY A 167 -3.80 -2.30 -25.76
N THR A 168 -2.66 -2.37 -25.08
CA THR A 168 -1.36 -2.74 -25.68
C THR A 168 -1.12 -4.25 -25.76
N PHE A 169 -1.96 -5.04 -25.09
CA PHE A 169 -1.85 -6.50 -25.05
C PHE A 169 -2.44 -7.04 -26.36
N SER A 170 -1.64 -7.78 -27.11
CA SER A 170 -2.08 -8.47 -28.34
C SER A 170 -2.91 -9.72 -28.04
#